data_AF-A0A763FWA8-F1
#
_entry.id   AF-A0A763FWA8-F1
#
_cell.length_a   1.000
_cell.length_b   1.000
_cell.length_c   1.000
_cell.angle_alpha   90.00
_cell.angle_beta   90.00
_cell.angle_gamma   90.00
#
_symmetry.space_group_name_H-M   'P 1'
#
loop_
_entity.id
_entity.type
_entity.pdbx_description
1 polymer ?
#
loop_
_entity_poly.entity_id
_entity_poly.type
_entity_poly.pdbx_seq_one_letter_code
_entity_poly.pdbx_strand_id
1 'polypeptide(L)' 'HLPDAQHGSYRWLTPEQLLASDNVHENSRAYFFPDAPAVGL' A
#
# COMPACT_ATOMS: atom_id res chain seq x y z
N HIS A 1 -2.55 16.30 13.46
CA HIS A 1 -1.81 15.12 13.95
C HIS A 1 -2.53 13.89 13.45
N LEU A 2 -1.83 12.92 12.84
CA LEU A 2 -2.45 11.67 12.40
C LEU A 2 -2.52 10.69 13.58
N PRO A 3 -3.53 9.82 13.66
CA PRO A 3 -3.61 8.83 14.74
C PRO A 3 -2.39 7.90 14.74
N ASP A 4 -1.76 7.69 15.88
CA ASP A 4 -0.51 6.92 16.01
C ASP A 4 -0.68 5.59 16.75
N ALA A 5 -1.82 5.36 17.39
CA ALA A 5 -2.10 4.14 18.17
C ALA A 5 -1.90 2.81 17.41
N GLN A 6 -2.02 2.82 16.07
CA GLN A 6 -1.81 1.64 15.23
C GLN A 6 -0.69 1.80 14.20
N HIS A 7 -0.21 3.03 13.96
CA HIS A 7 0.76 3.32 12.90
C HIS A 7 1.84 4.27 13.41
N GLY A 8 3.10 3.83 13.37
CA GLY A 8 4.24 4.69 13.72
C GLY A 8 4.61 5.72 12.66
N SER A 9 4.14 5.56 11.41
CA SER A 9 4.31 6.55 10.34
C SER A 9 3.31 6.34 9.21
N TYR A 10 3.05 7.39 8.44
CA TYR A 10 2.26 7.34 7.20
C TYR A 10 3.13 7.78 6.02
N ARG A 11 2.98 7.11 4.88
CA ARG A 11 3.72 7.42 3.65
C ARG A 11 2.78 7.34 2.46
N TRP A 12 3.03 8.20 1.48
CA TRP A 12 2.41 8.13 0.17
C TRP A 12 3.42 7.53 -0.79
N LEU A 13 3.02 6.52 -1.55
CA LEU A 13 3.86 5.80 -2.50
C LEU A 13 3.15 5.73 -3.85
N THR A 14 3.91 5.75 -4.94
CA THR A 14 3.36 5.31 -6.23
C THR A 14 3.14 3.78 -6.21
N PRO A 15 2.30 3.22 -7.09
CA PRO A 15 2.13 1.78 -7.18
C PRO A 15 3.45 1.03 -7.36
N GLU A 16 4.38 1.54 -8.19
CA GLU A 16 5.69 0.93 -8.44
C GLU A 16 6.54 0.90 -7.17
N GLN A 17 6.56 2.00 -6.41
CA GLN A 17 7.28 2.09 -5.14
C GLN A 17 6.70 1.15 -4.09
N LEU A 18 5.38 1.01 -4.05
CA LEU A 18 4.68 0.12 -3.12
C LEU A 18 4.98 -1.36 -3.44
N LEU A 19 4.97 -1.74 -4.71
CA LEU A 19 5.24 -3.12 -5.15
C LEU A 19 6.70 -3.53 -4.99
N ALA A 20 7.64 -2.59 -5.16
CA ALA A 20 9.08 -2.83 -5.00
C ALA A 20 9.56 -2.82 -3.53
N SER A 21 8.69 -2.50 -2.57
CA SER A 21 9.06 -2.37 -1.15
C SER A 21 8.87 -3.68 -0.39
N ASP A 22 9.94 -4.23 0.17
CA ASP A 22 9.90 -5.39 1.08
C ASP A 22 9.16 -5.10 2.40
N ASN A 23 8.98 -3.82 2.73
CA ASN A 23 8.27 -3.39 3.95
C ASN A 23 6.75 -3.30 3.77
N VAL A 24 6.21 -3.66 2.60
CA VAL A 24 4.76 -3.69 2.34
C VAL A 24 4.30 -5.13 2.27
N HIS A 25 3.36 -5.48 3.15
CA HIS A 25 2.80 -6.83 3.22
C HIS A 25 2.13 -7.22 1.88
N GLU A 26 2.21 -8.49 1.51
CA GLU A 26 1.64 -9.03 0.27
C GLU A 26 0.16 -8.72 0.09
N ASN A 27 -0.66 -8.83 1.14
CA ASN A 27 -2.08 -8.48 1.11
C ASN A 27 -2.33 -7.02 0.68
N SER A 28 -1.44 -6.11 1.07
CA SER A 28 -1.53 -4.70 0.65
C SER A 28 -1.04 -4.53 -0.78
N ARG A 29 0.04 -5.22 -1.18
CA ARG A 29 0.56 -5.23 -2.56
C ARG A 29 -0.44 -5.80 -3.57
N ALA A 30 -1.27 -6.77 -3.15
CA ALA A 30 -2.25 -7.44 -4.00
C ALA A 30 -3.20 -6.48 -4.72
N TYR A 31 -3.53 -5.34 -4.11
CA TYR A 31 -4.42 -4.33 -4.70
C TYR A 31 -3.80 -3.53 -5.85
N PHE A 32 -2.48 -3.58 -6.02
CA PHE A 32 -1.76 -2.73 -6.97
C PHE A 32 -1.11 -3.51 -8.12
N PHE A 33 -1.26 -4.84 -8.17
CA PHE A 33 -0.79 -5.62 -9.33
C PHE A 33 -1.61 -5.29 -10.59
N PRO A 34 -1.03 -5.37 -11.79
CA PRO A 34 -1.73 -5.07 -13.04
C PRO A 34 -3.00 -5.89 -13.28
N ASP A 35 -3.01 -7.12 -12.76
CA ASP A 35 -4.14 -8.06 -12.87
C ASP A 35 -5.10 -7.97 -11.67
N ALA A 36 -4.86 -7.05 -10.73
CA ALA A 36 -5.76 -6.83 -9.61
C ALA A 36 -7.13 -6.41 -10.17
N PRO A 37 -8.24 -6.97 -9.64
CA PRO A 37 -9.55 -6.52 -10.04
C PRO A 37 -9.62 -5.02 -9.79
N ALA A 38 -10.00 -4.25 -10.82
CA ALA A 38 -10.18 -2.81 -10.67
C ALA A 38 -11.09 -2.59 -9.46
N VAL A 39 -10.53 -2.01 -8.39
CA VAL A 39 -11.34 -1.54 -7.28
C VAL A 39 -12.14 -0.39 -7.87
N GLY A 40 -13.39 -0.67 -8.24
CA GLY A 40 -14.30 0.35 -8.75
C GLY A 40 -14.37 1.47 -7.72
N LEU A 41 -13.74 2.60 -8.04
CA LEU A 41 -13.90 3.87 -7.36
C LEU A 41 -15.00 4.67 -8.06
#